data_AF-A0A7U0N9Z4-F1
#
_entry.id   AF-A0A7U0N9Z4-F1
#
_cell.length_a   1.000
_cell.length_b   1.000
_cell.length_c   1.000
_cell.angle_alpha   90.00
_cell.angle_beta   90.00
_cell.angle_gamma   90.00
#
_symmetry.space_group_name_H-M   'P 1'
#
loop_
_entity.id
_entity.type
_entity.pdbx_description
1 polymer ?
#
loop_
_entity_poly.entity_id
_entity_poly.type
_entity_poly.pdbx_seq_one_letter_code
_entity_poly.pdbx_strand_id
1 'polypeptide(L)' 'GAVLKASAEVAVNKNATLSLGYGGLLSQNYQDNSVNAGFTWKF' A
#
# COMPACT_ATOMS: atom_id res chain seq x y z
N GLY A 1 11.44 8.17 -14.56
CA GLY A 1 11.46 6.97 -13.70
C GLY A 1 10.13 6.25 -13.83
N ALA A 2 10.14 4.93 -13.82
CA ALA A 2 8.90 4.14 -13.73
C ALA A 2 8.46 4.06 -12.27
N VAL A 3 7.15 4.00 -11.98
CA VAL A 3 6.65 3.82 -10.60
C VAL A 3 6.14 2.40 -10.45
N LEU A 4 6.68 1.67 -9.49
CA LEU A 4 6.19 0.36 -9.11
C LEU A 4 5.22 0.54 -7.95
N LYS A 5 3.95 0.19 -8.17
CA LYS A 5 2.92 0.20 -7.13
C LYS A 5 2.33 -1.20 -7.00
N ALA A 6 2.50 -1.80 -5.84
CA ALA A 6 1.89 -3.07 -5.47
C ALA A 6 1.00 -2.80 -4.24
N SER A 7 -0.27 -3.17 -4.30
CA SER A 7 -1.20 -3.01 -3.18
C SER A 7 -1.97 -4.28 -2.95
N ALA A 8 -2.05 -4.71 -1.70
CA ALA A 8 -2.85 -5.82 -1.22
C ALA A 8 -3.92 -5.27 -0.27
N GLU A 9 -5.15 -5.69 -0.48
CA GLU A 9 -6.26 -5.41 0.43
C GLU A 9 -6.85 -6.74 0.88
N VAL A 10 -6.99 -6.89 2.19
CA VAL A 10 -7.44 -8.11 2.85
C VAL A 10 -8.62 -7.77 3.75
N ALA A 11 -9.79 -8.27 3.39
CA ALA A 11 -10.96 -8.25 4.27
C ALA A 11 -10.79 -9.33 5.33
N VAL A 12 -10.53 -8.92 6.57
CA VAL A 12 -10.38 -9.83 7.71
C VAL A 12 -11.76 -10.33 8.16
N ASN A 13 -12.77 -9.46 8.11
CA ASN A 13 -14.17 -9.82 8.33
C ASN A 13 -15.09 -8.76 7.70
N LYS A 14 -16.42 -8.86 7.90
CA LYS A 14 -17.41 -7.90 7.36
C LYS A 14 -17.24 -6.46 7.87
N ASN A 15 -16.51 -6.29 8.97
CA ASN A 15 -16.34 -5.06 9.73
C ASN A 15 -14.87 -4.57 9.73
N ALA A 16 -13.92 -5.35 9.21
CA ALA A 16 -12.49 -5.09 9.33
C ALA A 16 -11.80 -5.36 7.99
N THR A 17 -11.18 -4.32 7.44
CA THR A 17 -10.37 -4.38 6.22
C THR A 17 -8.97 -3.88 6.53
N LEU A 18 -7.98 -4.69 6.19
CA LEU A 18 -6.57 -4.35 6.25
C LEU A 18 -6.06 -4.08 4.84
N SER A 19 -5.40 -2.95 4.62
CA SER A 19 -4.76 -2.61 3.35
C SER A 19 -3.26 -2.38 3.56
N LEU A 20 -2.48 -2.89 2.63
CA LEU A 20 -1.02 -2.77 2.60
C LEU A 20 -0.62 -2.41 1.19
N GLY A 21 0.00 -1.26 1.01
CA GLY A 21 0.51 -0.80 -0.28
C GLY A 21 1.98 -0.46 -0.23
N TYR A 22 2.68 -0.79 -1.30
CA TYR A 22 4.07 -0.49 -1.54
C TYR A 22 4.16 0.30 -2.85
N GLY A 23 4.68 1.53 -2.78
CA GLY A 23 4.88 2.41 -3.93
C GLY A 23 6.32 2.89 -3.98
N GLY A 24 7.11 2.40 -4.92
CA GLY A 24 8.50 2.78 -5.12
C GLY A 24 8.76 3.38 -6.50
N LEU A 25 9.52 4.47 -6.56
CA LEU A 25 9.99 5.04 -7.81
C LEU A 25 11.24 4.27 -8.31
N LEU A 26 11.10 3.54 -9.42
CA LEU A 26 12.23 3.00 -10.18
C LEU A 26 12.84 4.13 -11.03
N SER A 27 13.53 5.06 -10.37
CA SER A 27 14.30 6.12 -11.01
C SER A 27 15.71 6.09 -10.44
N GLN A 28 16.73 6.02 -11.30
CA GLN A 28 18.14 5.89 -10.90
C GLN A 28 18.65 7.04 -10.01
N ASN A 29 17.92 8.16 -9.95
CA ASN A 29 18.37 9.39 -9.28
C ASN A 29 17.55 9.76 -8.02
N TYR A 30 16.46 9.04 -7.71
CA TYR A 30 15.59 9.33 -6.55
C TYR A 30 14.83 8.07 -6.13
N GLN A 31 15.17 7.52 -4.96
CA GLN A 31 14.50 6.35 -4.36
C GLN A 31 13.44 6.81 -3.36
N ASP A 32 12.36 7.37 -3.87
CA ASP A 32 11.17 7.62 -3.07
C ASP A 32 10.40 6.30 -2.96
N ASN A 33 10.68 5.58 -1.87
CA ASN A 33 10.00 4.35 -1.50
C ASN A 33 9.00 4.67 -0.39
N SER A 34 7.73 4.45 -0.67
CA SER A 34 6.63 4.66 0.26
C SER A 34 5.96 3.34 0.58
N VAL A 35 5.80 3.07 1.87
CA VAL A 35 4.98 1.98 2.36
C VAL A 35 3.75 2.60 3.01
N ASN A 36 2.57 2.17 2.58
CA ASN A 36 1.32 2.52 3.21
C ASN A 36 0.71 1.28 3.86
N ALA A 37 0.22 1.47 5.08
CA ALA A 37 -0.58 0.48 5.79
C ALA A 37 -1.84 1.18 6.27
N GLY A 38 -2.99 0.57 6.01
CA GLY A 38 -4.30 1.08 6.37
C GLY A 38 -5.09 0.02 7.10
N PHE A 39 -5.83 0.43 8.13
CA PHE A 39 -6.78 -0.41 8.83
C PHE A 39 -8.10 0.31 8.93
N THR A 40 -9.16 -0.32 8.45
CA THR A 40 -10.52 0.22 8.47
C THR A 40 -11.39 -0.68 9.33
N TRP A 41 -12.03 -0.10 10.34
CA TRP A 41 -13.02 -0.76 11.19
C TRP A 41 -14.38 -0.08 11.06
N LYS A 42 -15.43 -0.87 10.84
CA LYS A 42 -16.82 -0.44 10.78
C LYS A 42 -17.57 -0.97 11.99
N PHE A 43 -18.10 -0.07 12.81
CA PHE A 43 -18.94 -0.35 13.99
C PHE A 43 -20.40 -0.59 13.57
#